data_AF-A0A3N0AU84-F1
#
_entry.id   AF-A0A3N0AU84-F1
#
_cell.length_a   1.000
_cell.length_b   1.000
_cell.length_c   1.000
_cell.angle_alpha   90.00
_cell.angle_beta   90.00
_cell.angle_gamma   90.00
#
_symmetry.space_group_name_H-M   'P 1'
#
loop_
_entity.id
_entity.type
_entity.pdbx_description
1 polymer ?
#
loop_
_entity_poly.entity_id
_entity_poly.type
_entity_poly.pdbx_seq_one_letter_code
_entity_poly.pdbx_strand_id
1 'polypeptide(L)'
;MRCICLSHETALEFWRLWSARNGIALHLFHCRKTMQTDDLPFRIFPSSAVLVDSSSAKRTVVEIIDGALEDGVPEELAELLGACRVVLSETHSSKRSEESGVADSSSGAGKVLHVLGHRKPGVRTADGLTYHHSSATYPKGSFLKITRGVYVCVPELVFAQMASLLPFGALLSLGYELCGCYPVEASEYLVRHPLCSPNRLVAFCSHLRGFKGSAAAKTAARYVLAKSASPAETSLAIIATAPRNYGGFGMRGARLNEPVKLRREAERIAHDSSLVCDVLWP
;
A
#
# COMPACT_ATOMS: atom_id res chain seq x y z
N MET A 1 11.34 -22.88 -10.25
CA MET A 1 11.19 -21.66 -11.07
C MET A 1 11.78 -20.50 -10.29
N ARG A 2 12.64 -19.67 -10.90
CA ARG A 2 13.23 -18.50 -10.23
C ARG A 2 12.17 -17.40 -10.12
N CYS A 3 12.11 -16.71 -8.98
CA CYS A 3 11.10 -15.69 -8.74
C CYS A 3 11.62 -14.59 -7.80
N ILE A 4 10.91 -13.47 -7.77
CA ILE A 4 11.06 -12.40 -6.79
C ILE A 4 9.70 -12.08 -6.17
N CYS A 5 9.71 -11.69 -4.90
CA CYS A 5 8.53 -11.17 -4.21
C CYS A 5 8.81 -9.73 -3.77
N LEU A 6 8.20 -8.75 -4.44
CA LEU A 6 8.29 -7.34 -4.08
C LEU A 6 7.67 -7.13 -2.69
N SER A 7 8.29 -6.28 -1.89
CA SER A 7 7.91 -6.06 -0.49
C SER A 7 8.24 -4.64 -0.04
N HIS A 8 7.78 -4.25 1.16
CA HIS A 8 8.09 -2.97 1.80
C HIS A 8 7.82 -1.80 0.84
N GLU A 9 8.79 -0.89 0.70
CA GLU A 9 8.68 0.32 -0.11
C GLU A 9 8.40 0.01 -1.58
N THR A 10 9.06 -0.99 -2.17
CA THR A 10 8.80 -1.37 -3.58
C THR A 10 7.38 -1.89 -3.79
N ALA A 11 6.86 -2.72 -2.89
CA ALA A 11 5.47 -3.19 -3.00
C ALA A 11 4.47 -2.06 -2.73
N LEU A 12 4.77 -1.16 -1.79
CA LEU A 12 3.94 0.01 -1.54
C LEU A 12 3.85 0.91 -2.78
N GLU A 13 4.98 1.18 -3.42
CA GLU A 13 5.04 1.97 -4.65
C GLU A 13 4.26 1.32 -5.78
N PHE A 14 4.41 0.01 -5.98
CA PHE A 14 3.58 -0.73 -6.94
C PHE A 14 2.08 -0.53 -6.67
N TRP A 15 1.65 -0.68 -5.42
CA TRP A 15 0.24 -0.51 -5.08
C TRP A 15 -0.26 0.92 -5.25
N ARG A 16 0.59 1.92 -4.98
CA ARG A 16 0.26 3.33 -5.21
C ARG A 16 0.08 3.64 -6.70
N LEU A 17 1.01 3.20 -7.55
CA LEU A 17 0.91 3.33 -9.00
C LEU A 17 -0.33 2.61 -9.54
N TRP A 18 -0.51 1.34 -9.17
CA TRP A 18 -1.68 0.55 -9.56
C TRP A 18 -2.98 1.25 -9.12
N SER A 19 -3.04 1.70 -7.87
CA SER A 19 -4.21 2.37 -7.34
C SER A 19 -4.51 3.70 -8.01
N ALA A 20 -3.50 4.47 -8.43
CA ALA A 20 -3.67 5.73 -9.11
C ALA A 20 -4.33 5.57 -10.49
N ARG A 21 -4.16 4.40 -11.11
CA ARG A 21 -4.76 4.08 -12.42
C ARG A 21 -6.11 3.36 -12.31
N ASN A 22 -6.49 2.94 -11.10
CA ASN A 22 -7.79 2.32 -10.80
C ASN A 22 -8.75 3.33 -10.14
N GLY A 23 -8.91 4.47 -10.82
CA GLY A 23 -9.79 5.56 -10.43
C GLY A 23 -11.29 5.24 -10.54
N ILE A 24 -12.12 5.98 -9.81
CA ILE A 24 -13.58 5.93 -9.91
C ILE A 24 -14.16 7.32 -10.10
N ALA A 25 -15.36 7.39 -10.67
CA ALA A 25 -16.10 8.63 -10.72
C ALA A 25 -16.55 9.06 -9.31
N LEU A 26 -16.49 10.36 -9.02
CA LEU A 26 -16.83 10.91 -7.71
C LEU A 26 -18.26 10.56 -7.27
N HIS A 27 -19.22 10.53 -8.20
CA HIS A 27 -20.59 10.14 -7.88
C HIS A 27 -20.68 8.67 -7.40
N LEU A 28 -19.90 7.75 -7.99
CA LEU A 28 -19.87 6.34 -7.56
C LEU A 28 -19.28 6.21 -6.16
N PHE A 29 -18.28 7.02 -5.83
CA PHE A 29 -17.71 7.08 -4.48
C PHE A 29 -18.76 7.49 -3.45
N HIS A 30 -19.53 8.55 -3.71
CA HIS A 30 -20.57 9.06 -2.81
C HIS A 30 -21.80 8.15 -2.70
N CYS A 31 -22.20 7.46 -3.78
CA CYS A 31 -23.36 6.56 -3.76
C CYS A 31 -23.10 5.23 -3.03
N ARG A 32 -21.83 4.86 -2.79
CA ARG A 32 -21.46 3.59 -2.14
C ARG A 32 -21.74 3.66 -0.64
N LYS A 33 -22.83 3.00 -0.21
CA LYS A 33 -23.14 2.72 1.21
C LYS A 33 -22.18 1.71 1.85
N THR A 34 -21.66 0.78 1.05
CA THR A 34 -20.72 -0.25 1.49
C THR A 34 -19.60 -0.39 0.47
N MET A 35 -18.36 -0.53 0.94
CA MET A 35 -17.23 -0.83 0.07
C MET A 35 -17.44 -2.19 -0.60
N GLN A 36 -17.62 -2.18 -1.92
CA GLN A 36 -17.59 -3.40 -2.72
C GLN A 36 -16.18 -3.99 -2.68
N THR A 37 -16.09 -5.30 -2.54
CA THR A 37 -14.79 -5.99 -2.42
C THR A 37 -14.27 -6.54 -3.73
N ASP A 38 -15.05 -6.44 -4.80
CA ASP A 38 -14.79 -7.13 -6.07
C ASP A 38 -13.59 -6.54 -6.79
N ASP A 39 -13.32 -5.25 -6.58
CA ASP A 39 -12.19 -4.53 -7.16
C ASP A 39 -10.94 -4.55 -6.26
N LEU A 40 -10.96 -5.27 -5.14
CA LEU A 40 -9.80 -5.38 -4.27
C LEU A 40 -8.72 -6.25 -4.92
N PRO A 41 -7.42 -5.92 -4.78
CA PRO A 41 -6.34 -6.63 -5.47
C PRO A 41 -6.34 -8.16 -5.35
N PHE A 42 -6.78 -8.71 -4.21
CA PHE A 42 -6.83 -10.16 -4.00
C PHE A 42 -7.90 -10.89 -4.83
N ARG A 43 -8.87 -10.16 -5.39
CA ARG A 43 -9.87 -10.70 -6.33
C ARG A 43 -9.38 -10.65 -7.78
N ILE A 44 -8.46 -9.73 -8.07
CA ILE A 44 -7.94 -9.47 -9.41
C ILE A 44 -6.76 -10.40 -9.71
N PHE A 45 -5.82 -10.52 -8.77
CA PHE A 45 -4.60 -11.29 -8.98
C PHE A 45 -4.67 -12.67 -8.31
N PRO A 46 -4.15 -13.73 -8.96
CA PRO A 46 -3.99 -15.04 -8.34
C PRO A 46 -3.12 -14.93 -7.07
N SER A 47 -3.56 -15.58 -5.99
CA SER A 47 -2.87 -15.51 -4.71
C SER A 47 -2.09 -16.80 -4.39
N SER A 48 -0.97 -16.66 -3.70
CA SER A 48 -0.22 -17.75 -3.08
C SER A 48 -0.25 -17.57 -1.56
N ALA A 49 -0.44 -18.68 -0.84
CA ALA A 49 -0.27 -18.73 0.61
C ALA A 49 1.18 -19.00 1.04
N VAL A 50 2.03 -19.46 0.12
CA VAL A 50 3.41 -19.84 0.40
C VAL A 50 4.33 -18.74 -0.10
N LEU A 51 5.23 -18.29 0.79
CA LEU A 51 6.29 -17.37 0.40
C LEU A 51 7.12 -18.04 -0.69
N VAL A 52 7.27 -17.36 -1.81
CA VAL A 52 8.02 -17.91 -2.93
C VAL A 52 9.51 -17.94 -2.57
N ASP A 53 10.25 -18.87 -3.17
CA ASP A 53 11.70 -18.94 -2.98
C ASP A 53 12.39 -17.80 -3.77
N SER A 54 12.29 -16.59 -3.23
CA SER A 54 12.80 -15.39 -3.88
C SER A 54 14.31 -15.45 -4.03
N SER A 55 14.76 -15.09 -5.23
CA SER A 55 16.18 -14.94 -5.53
C SER A 55 16.77 -13.78 -4.74
N SER A 56 17.92 -14.01 -4.12
CA SER A 56 18.76 -12.98 -3.50
C SER A 56 19.94 -12.57 -4.39
N ALA A 57 20.21 -13.34 -5.45
CA ALA A 57 21.34 -13.06 -6.35
C ALA A 57 20.94 -11.97 -7.34
N LYS A 58 21.65 -10.84 -7.28
CA LYS A 58 21.42 -9.66 -8.13
C LYS A 58 21.28 -10.00 -9.62
N ARG A 59 22.20 -10.80 -10.16
CA ARG A 59 22.14 -11.27 -11.56
C ARG A 59 20.83 -11.98 -11.90
N THR A 60 20.38 -12.89 -11.03
CA THR A 60 19.13 -13.62 -11.24
C THR A 60 17.91 -12.72 -11.05
N VAL A 61 17.95 -11.76 -10.13
CA VAL A 61 16.87 -10.76 -9.99
C VAL A 61 16.75 -9.93 -11.27
N VAL A 62 17.87 -9.50 -11.84
CA VAL A 62 17.92 -8.81 -13.13
C VAL A 62 17.33 -9.66 -14.25
N GLU A 63 17.72 -10.93 -14.38
CA GLU A 63 17.15 -11.85 -15.39
C GLU A 63 15.63 -12.01 -15.25
N ILE A 64 15.10 -12.02 -14.02
CA ILE A 64 13.64 -12.11 -13.77
C ILE A 64 12.95 -10.82 -14.18
N ILE A 65 13.56 -9.66 -13.92
CA ILE A 65 13.01 -8.36 -14.30
C ILE A 65 12.99 -8.22 -15.82
N ASP A 66 14.10 -8.52 -16.49
CA ASP A 66 14.21 -8.42 -17.95
C ASP A 66 13.15 -9.33 -18.62
N GLY A 67 13.02 -10.58 -18.17
CA GLY A 67 11.98 -11.48 -18.68
C GLY A 67 10.55 -11.01 -18.39
N ALA A 68 10.30 -10.36 -17.24
CA ALA A 68 8.98 -9.80 -16.93
C ALA A 68 8.64 -8.60 -17.84
N LEU A 69 9.60 -7.75 -18.15
CA LEU A 69 9.42 -6.61 -19.07
C LEU A 69 9.19 -7.10 -20.51
N GLU A 70 9.90 -8.14 -20.94
CA GLU A 70 9.73 -8.78 -22.25
C GLU A 70 8.36 -9.49 -22.39
N ASP A 71 7.88 -10.16 -21.34
CA ASP A 71 6.61 -10.89 -21.33
C ASP A 71 5.37 -9.97 -21.36
N GLY A 72 5.55 -8.65 -21.18
CA GLY A 72 4.46 -7.68 -21.08
C GLY A 72 3.78 -7.70 -19.71
N VAL A 73 4.08 -6.72 -18.88
CA VAL A 73 3.48 -6.52 -17.54
C VAL A 73 2.54 -5.33 -17.53
N PRO A 74 1.65 -5.21 -16.52
CA PRO A 74 0.93 -3.97 -16.28
C PRO A 74 1.91 -2.79 -16.27
N GLU A 75 1.53 -1.69 -16.89
CA GLU A 75 2.44 -0.57 -17.14
C GLU A 75 2.98 0.04 -15.83
N GLU A 76 2.22 -0.02 -14.74
CA GLU A 76 2.68 0.39 -13.40
C GLU A 76 3.83 -0.49 -12.89
N LEU A 77 3.76 -1.79 -13.19
CA LEU A 77 4.84 -2.72 -12.88
C LEU A 77 6.02 -2.51 -13.85
N ALA A 78 5.76 -2.21 -15.12
CA ALA A 78 6.81 -1.95 -16.11
C ALA A 78 7.65 -0.72 -15.70
N GLU A 79 6.99 0.38 -15.34
CA GLU A 79 7.62 1.62 -14.89
C GLU A 79 8.49 1.37 -13.65
N LEU A 80 7.93 0.71 -12.64
CA LEU A 80 8.63 0.40 -11.41
C LEU A 80 9.84 -0.53 -11.63
N LEU A 81 9.63 -1.63 -12.36
CA LEU A 81 10.69 -2.61 -12.63
C LEU A 81 11.78 -2.01 -13.52
N GLY A 82 11.44 -1.17 -14.49
CA GLY A 82 12.39 -0.44 -15.33
C GLY A 82 13.28 0.48 -14.49
N ALA A 83 12.71 1.26 -13.57
CA ALA A 83 13.47 2.11 -12.66
C ALA A 83 14.41 1.30 -11.75
N CYS A 84 13.92 0.21 -11.15
CA CYS A 84 14.76 -0.68 -10.34
C CYS A 84 15.87 -1.33 -11.18
N ARG A 85 15.59 -1.68 -12.45
CA ARG A 85 16.55 -2.33 -13.35
C ARG A 85 17.75 -1.44 -13.64
N VAL A 86 17.52 -0.14 -13.84
CA VAL A 86 18.57 0.87 -14.05
C VAL A 86 19.50 0.96 -12.84
N VAL A 87 18.95 1.08 -11.62
CA VAL A 87 19.72 1.14 -10.37
C VAL A 87 20.56 -0.14 -10.16
N LEU A 88 20.00 -1.30 -10.52
CA LEU A 88 20.73 -2.57 -10.46
C LEU A 88 21.87 -2.64 -11.49
N SER A 89 21.81 -1.94 -12.63
CA SER A 89 22.92 -1.89 -13.60
C SER A 89 24.02 -0.87 -13.25
N GLU A 90 23.66 0.32 -12.79
CA GLU A 90 24.61 1.44 -12.58
C GLU A 90 25.62 1.17 -11.44
N THR A 91 25.22 0.34 -10.50
CA THR A 91 26.04 -0.09 -9.35
C THR A 91 27.23 -0.99 -9.72
N HIS A 92 27.45 -1.29 -11.01
CA HIS A 92 28.70 -1.89 -11.48
C HIS A 92 29.79 -0.87 -11.83
N SER A 93 29.51 0.44 -11.92
CA SER A 93 30.38 1.36 -12.67
C SER A 93 30.91 2.62 -11.95
N SER A 94 30.69 2.89 -10.66
CA SER A 94 31.19 4.15 -10.09
C SER A 94 31.65 4.12 -8.63
N LYS A 95 32.95 4.40 -8.47
CA LYS A 95 33.55 5.01 -7.28
C LYS A 95 32.72 6.24 -6.86
N ARG A 96 32.48 6.37 -5.55
CA ARG A 96 31.85 7.55 -4.94
C ARG A 96 32.67 8.81 -5.25
N SER A 97 32.02 9.81 -5.84
CA SER A 97 32.35 11.21 -5.64
C SER A 97 31.21 11.82 -4.84
N GLU A 98 31.51 12.29 -3.63
CA GLU A 98 30.59 13.04 -2.79
C GLU A 98 30.35 14.41 -3.42
N GLU A 99 29.09 14.79 -3.61
CA GLU A 99 28.74 16.20 -3.69
C GLU A 99 27.38 16.44 -3.02
N SER A 100 27.44 17.32 -2.03
CA SER A 100 26.36 17.83 -1.20
C SER A 100 25.50 18.83 -1.98
N GLY A 101 24.19 18.57 -2.07
CA GLY A 101 23.20 19.47 -2.67
C GLY A 101 21.84 19.31 -2.00
N VAL A 102 21.19 20.45 -1.74
CA VAL A 102 19.92 20.61 -1.03
C VAL A 102 18.80 19.86 -1.76
N ALA A 103 18.09 18.99 -1.04
CA ALA A 103 17.08 18.08 -1.60
C ALA A 103 15.75 18.79 -1.86
N ASP A 104 15.41 18.93 -3.13
CA ASP A 104 14.05 19.17 -3.60
C ASP A 104 13.31 17.82 -3.65
N SER A 105 12.11 17.78 -3.06
CA SER A 105 11.34 16.57 -2.85
C SER A 105 10.43 16.27 -4.04
N SER A 106 11.02 15.80 -5.13
CA SER A 106 10.39 14.89 -6.10
C SER A 106 11.43 14.49 -7.17
N SER A 107 11.35 13.23 -7.61
CA SER A 107 12.17 12.58 -8.67
C SER A 107 13.49 11.89 -8.25
N GLY A 108 13.51 10.57 -8.41
CA GLY A 108 14.69 9.82 -8.90
C GLY A 108 15.86 9.46 -7.96
N ALA A 109 15.88 9.86 -6.69
CA ALA A 109 17.01 9.50 -5.81
C ALA A 109 16.97 8.03 -5.35
N GLY A 110 17.74 7.15 -6.03
CA GLY A 110 18.25 5.89 -5.48
C GLY A 110 17.23 4.81 -5.09
N LYS A 111 16.25 4.50 -5.96
CA LYS A 111 15.24 3.45 -5.69
C LYS A 111 15.89 2.07 -5.45
N VAL A 112 15.97 1.66 -4.19
CA VAL A 112 16.43 0.32 -3.81
C VAL A 112 15.31 -0.69 -4.03
N LEU A 113 15.61 -1.81 -4.68
CA LEU A 113 14.65 -2.88 -4.86
C LEU A 113 14.52 -3.71 -3.57
N HIS A 114 13.33 -3.74 -2.98
CA HIS A 114 13.05 -4.51 -1.76
C HIS A 114 12.35 -5.83 -2.08
N VAL A 115 13.07 -6.93 -1.91
CA VAL A 115 12.55 -8.29 -2.10
C VAL A 115 12.42 -9.04 -0.79
N LEU A 116 11.38 -9.86 -0.66
CA LEU A 116 11.15 -10.71 0.50
C LEU A 116 11.41 -12.16 0.13
N GLY A 117 12.11 -12.91 0.99
CA GLY A 117 12.22 -14.35 0.82
C GLY A 117 12.60 -15.07 2.12
N HIS A 118 12.76 -16.39 1.99
CA HIS A 118 13.12 -17.24 3.11
C HIS A 118 14.47 -16.84 3.69
N ARG A 119 14.66 -17.10 4.99
CA ARG A 119 15.97 -16.91 5.63
C ARG A 119 17.01 -17.80 4.94
N LYS A 120 18.04 -17.19 4.37
CA LYS A 120 19.18 -17.86 3.72
C LYS A 120 20.47 -17.37 4.39
N PRO A 121 21.24 -18.24 5.06
CA PRO A 121 22.49 -17.82 5.69
C PRO A 121 23.49 -17.32 4.65
N GLY A 122 24.25 -16.26 4.98
CA GLY A 122 25.30 -15.72 4.11
C GLY A 122 24.82 -14.79 2.98
N VAL A 123 23.51 -14.55 2.85
CA VAL A 123 22.99 -13.54 1.90
C VAL A 123 23.21 -12.15 2.48
N ARG A 124 23.91 -11.30 1.73
CA ARG A 124 24.09 -9.88 2.03
C ARG A 124 23.22 -9.05 1.09
N THR A 125 22.71 -7.93 1.58
CA THR A 125 22.15 -6.87 0.74
C THR A 125 23.19 -6.45 -0.29
N ALA A 126 22.79 -6.33 -1.55
CA ALA A 126 23.65 -5.86 -2.62
C ALA A 126 23.30 -4.41 -2.94
N ASP A 127 24.21 -3.66 -3.56
CA ASP A 127 23.92 -2.29 -3.96
C ASP A 127 22.71 -2.26 -4.91
N GLY A 128 21.71 -1.46 -4.55
CA GLY A 128 20.41 -1.38 -5.24
C GLY A 128 19.42 -2.51 -4.95
N LEU A 129 19.76 -3.51 -4.11
CA LEU A 129 18.91 -4.65 -3.76
C LEU A 129 18.92 -4.94 -2.25
N THR A 130 17.79 -4.71 -1.60
CA THR A 130 17.57 -5.13 -0.21
C THR A 130 16.79 -6.44 -0.16
N TYR A 131 17.42 -7.47 0.39
CA TYR A 131 16.79 -8.76 0.66
C TYR A 131 16.28 -8.82 2.11
N HIS A 132 14.97 -8.85 2.26
CA HIS A 132 14.30 -9.02 3.55
C HIS A 132 14.12 -10.50 3.85
N HIS A 133 14.78 -10.97 4.90
CA HIS A 133 14.63 -12.33 5.38
C HIS A 133 13.38 -12.46 6.24
N SER A 134 12.60 -13.51 5.99
CA SER A 134 11.49 -13.86 6.84
C SER A 134 11.44 -15.34 7.19
N SER A 135 10.96 -15.57 8.41
CA SER A 135 10.54 -16.87 8.94
C SER A 135 9.11 -16.79 9.50
N ALA A 136 8.39 -15.72 9.15
CA ALA A 136 7.03 -15.47 9.61
C ALA A 136 6.05 -16.51 9.04
N THR A 137 4.98 -16.75 9.79
CA THR A 137 3.83 -17.52 9.29
C THR A 137 2.86 -16.55 8.65
N TYR A 138 2.64 -16.71 7.35
CA TYR A 138 1.84 -15.82 6.54
C TYR A 138 0.38 -16.29 6.46
N PRO A 139 -0.60 -15.37 6.60
CA PRO A 139 -1.99 -15.67 6.26
C PRO A 139 -2.13 -16.14 4.80
N LYS A 140 -3.19 -16.91 4.52
CA LYS A 140 -3.49 -17.32 3.14
C LYS A 140 -3.68 -16.10 2.24
N GLY A 141 -3.10 -16.17 1.04
CA GLY A 141 -3.18 -15.09 0.05
C GLY A 141 -2.31 -13.87 0.37
N SER A 142 -1.22 -14.03 1.13
CA SER A 142 -0.29 -12.94 1.45
C SER A 142 0.55 -12.44 0.26
N PHE A 143 0.60 -13.22 -0.83
CA PHE A 143 1.40 -12.93 -2.01
C PHE A 143 0.53 -13.01 -3.25
N LEU A 144 0.54 -11.96 -4.07
CA LEU A 144 -0.18 -11.92 -5.34
C LEU A 144 0.80 -12.14 -6.49
N LYS A 145 0.46 -13.03 -7.41
CA LYS A 145 1.23 -13.27 -8.63
C LYS A 145 0.78 -12.25 -9.68
N ILE A 146 1.65 -11.32 -10.03
CA ILE A 146 1.33 -10.29 -11.04
C ILE A 146 1.67 -10.80 -12.44
N THR A 147 2.85 -11.39 -12.60
CA THR A 147 3.27 -12.04 -13.84
C THR A 147 4.14 -13.27 -13.54
N ARG A 148 4.67 -13.92 -14.58
CA ARG A 148 5.61 -15.02 -14.44
C ARG A 148 6.85 -14.57 -13.66
N GLY A 149 7.15 -15.27 -12.57
CA GLY A 149 8.34 -15.00 -11.75
C GLY A 149 8.25 -13.76 -10.84
N VAL A 150 7.22 -12.91 -10.95
CA VAL A 150 7.08 -11.70 -10.13
C VAL A 150 5.83 -11.78 -9.25
N TYR A 151 6.06 -11.74 -7.94
CA TYR A 151 5.05 -11.69 -6.91
C TYR A 151 5.13 -10.36 -6.16
N VAL A 152 4.03 -9.94 -5.55
CA VAL A 152 3.96 -8.74 -4.71
C VAL A 152 3.26 -9.08 -3.40
N CYS A 153 3.77 -8.56 -2.28
CA CYS A 153 3.08 -8.65 -1.00
C CYS A 153 1.74 -7.92 -1.07
N VAL A 154 0.66 -8.53 -0.57
CA VAL A 154 -0.65 -7.85 -0.50
C VAL A 154 -0.59 -6.55 0.31
N PRO A 155 -1.49 -5.57 0.06
CA PRO A 155 -1.52 -4.31 0.79
C PRO A 155 -1.51 -4.48 2.32
N GLU A 156 -2.21 -5.50 2.84
CA GLU A 156 -2.23 -5.80 4.28
C GLU A 156 -0.86 -6.22 4.83
N LEU A 157 -0.09 -6.97 4.03
CA LEU A 157 1.27 -7.37 4.41
C LEU A 157 2.24 -6.20 4.28
N VAL A 158 2.08 -5.37 3.25
CA VAL A 158 2.86 -4.13 3.09
C VAL A 158 2.66 -3.22 4.30
N PHE A 159 1.42 -3.02 4.75
CA PHE A 159 1.13 -2.27 5.98
C PHE A 159 1.89 -2.83 7.19
N ALA A 160 1.88 -4.15 7.38
CA ALA A 160 2.60 -4.78 8.48
C ALA A 160 4.13 -4.66 8.35
N GLN A 161 4.66 -4.72 7.12
CA GLN A 161 6.07 -4.49 6.80
C GLN A 161 6.50 -3.06 7.18
N MET A 162 5.69 -2.08 6.80
CA MET A 162 5.94 -0.66 7.09
C MET A 162 5.81 -0.33 8.58
N ALA A 163 5.09 -1.13 9.37
CA ALA A 163 4.94 -0.91 10.81
C ALA A 163 6.26 -1.01 11.62
N SER A 164 7.30 -1.62 11.05
CA SER A 164 8.65 -1.63 11.63
C SER A 164 9.50 -0.41 11.23
N LEU A 165 9.05 0.36 10.25
CA LEU A 165 9.78 1.47 9.63
C LEU A 165 9.15 2.83 9.94
N LEU A 166 7.84 2.85 10.17
CA LEU A 166 7.07 4.08 10.35
C LEU A 166 6.72 4.34 11.82
N PRO A 167 6.76 5.60 12.27
CA PRO A 167 6.14 5.98 13.54
C PRO A 167 4.62 5.75 13.49
N PHE A 168 3.98 5.63 14.64
CA PHE A 168 2.57 5.22 14.74
C PHE A 168 1.61 6.12 13.94
N GLY A 169 1.79 7.45 13.97
CA GLY A 169 0.97 8.38 13.19
C GLY A 169 1.11 8.18 11.68
N ALA A 170 2.33 8.01 11.18
CA ALA A 170 2.57 7.73 9.76
C ALA A 170 2.03 6.33 9.35
N LEU A 171 2.12 5.35 10.26
CA LEU A 171 1.50 4.04 10.04
C LEU A 171 -0.03 4.16 9.95
N LEU A 172 -0.67 4.97 10.79
CA LEU A 172 -2.11 5.26 10.65
C LEU A 172 -2.41 5.89 9.30
N SER A 173 -1.68 6.94 8.90
CA SER A 173 -1.86 7.58 7.60
C SER A 173 -1.73 6.58 6.44
N LEU A 174 -0.77 5.65 6.50
CA LEU A 174 -0.66 4.56 5.53
C LEU A 174 -1.87 3.61 5.57
N GLY A 175 -2.39 3.28 6.75
CA GLY A 175 -3.60 2.46 6.84
C GLY A 175 -4.80 3.12 6.17
N TYR A 176 -4.98 4.43 6.41
CA TYR A 176 -6.00 5.25 5.74
C TYR A 176 -5.73 5.42 4.25
N GLU A 177 -4.48 5.48 3.83
CA GLU A 177 -4.13 5.47 2.41
C GLU A 177 -4.59 4.15 1.77
N LEU A 178 -4.24 2.99 2.34
CA LEU A 178 -4.63 1.71 1.75
C LEU A 178 -6.15 1.45 1.79
N CYS A 179 -6.85 1.92 2.84
CA CYS A 179 -8.28 1.68 3.05
C CYS A 179 -9.20 2.83 2.58
N GLY A 180 -8.62 4.00 2.28
CA GLY A 180 -9.30 5.17 1.76
C GLY A 180 -9.51 5.06 0.26
N CYS A 181 -9.79 6.19 -0.39
CA CYS A 181 -10.17 6.27 -1.79
C CYS A 181 -9.46 7.40 -2.53
N TYR A 182 -8.32 7.91 -2.04
CA TYR A 182 -7.53 8.94 -2.73
C TYR A 182 -6.23 8.39 -3.31
N PRO A 183 -5.84 8.79 -4.53
CA PRO A 183 -4.51 8.46 -5.04
C PRO A 183 -3.44 9.30 -4.32
N VAL A 184 -2.25 8.72 -4.14
CA VAL A 184 -1.07 9.45 -3.63
C VAL A 184 -0.18 9.90 -4.78
N GLU A 185 -0.04 9.06 -5.80
CA GLU A 185 0.65 9.41 -7.04
C GLU A 185 -0.24 10.27 -7.93
N ALA A 186 0.37 10.91 -8.93
CA ALA A 186 -0.34 11.63 -9.96
C ALA A 186 -1.41 10.71 -10.61
N SER A 187 -2.65 11.19 -10.64
CA SER A 187 -3.79 10.47 -11.19
C SER A 187 -4.72 11.45 -11.88
N GLU A 188 -5.36 11.00 -12.96
CA GLU A 188 -6.42 11.74 -13.64
C GLU A 188 -7.72 11.76 -12.81
N TYR A 189 -7.83 10.90 -11.80
CA TYR A 189 -9.01 10.75 -10.97
C TYR A 189 -8.78 11.35 -9.58
N LEU A 190 -9.80 12.03 -9.04
CA LEU A 190 -9.77 12.54 -7.67
C LEU A 190 -9.95 11.43 -6.62
N VAL A 191 -10.64 10.36 -6.99
CA VAL A 191 -10.91 9.21 -6.13
C VAL A 191 -10.67 7.90 -6.87
N ARG A 192 -10.36 6.85 -6.12
CA ARG A 192 -9.99 5.53 -6.63
C ARG A 192 -10.55 4.40 -5.76
N HIS A 193 -10.48 3.16 -6.24
CA HIS A 193 -10.87 2.01 -5.42
C HIS A 193 -9.92 1.83 -4.21
N PRO A 194 -10.43 1.40 -3.04
CA PRO A 194 -9.56 1.01 -1.93
C PRO A 194 -8.62 -0.14 -2.34
N LEU A 195 -7.41 -0.18 -1.77
CA LEU A 195 -6.49 -1.32 -1.91
C LEU A 195 -6.79 -2.41 -0.86
N CYS A 196 -7.39 -2.02 0.26
CA CYS A 196 -7.75 -2.89 1.37
C CYS A 196 -9.03 -2.37 2.05
N SER A 197 -9.63 -3.17 2.94
CA SER A 197 -10.64 -2.66 3.88
C SER A 197 -10.13 -2.71 5.31
N PRO A 198 -10.64 -1.85 6.23
CA PRO A 198 -10.23 -1.90 7.64
C PRO A 198 -10.43 -3.28 8.26
N ASN A 199 -11.54 -3.95 7.94
CA ASN A 199 -11.84 -5.29 8.43
C ASN A 199 -10.79 -6.32 7.96
N ARG A 200 -10.38 -6.26 6.69
CA ARG A 200 -9.31 -7.13 6.17
C ARG A 200 -7.97 -6.82 6.81
N LEU A 201 -7.65 -5.54 7.00
CA LEU A 201 -6.40 -5.11 7.63
C LEU A 201 -6.29 -5.64 9.07
N VAL A 202 -7.36 -5.51 9.86
CA VAL A 202 -7.45 -6.04 11.23
C VAL A 202 -7.36 -7.57 11.23
N ALA A 203 -8.10 -8.24 10.35
CA ALA A 203 -8.10 -9.70 10.26
C ALA A 203 -6.70 -10.21 9.88
N PHE A 204 -6.05 -9.62 8.88
CA PHE A 204 -4.72 -10.01 8.42
C PHE A 204 -3.67 -9.82 9.53
N CYS A 205 -3.62 -8.64 10.14
CA CYS A 205 -2.67 -8.34 11.21
C CYS A 205 -2.86 -9.23 12.45
N SER A 206 -4.07 -9.73 12.68
CA SER A 206 -4.37 -10.64 13.80
C SER A 206 -3.86 -12.07 13.55
N HIS A 207 -3.71 -12.48 12.28
CA HIS A 207 -3.26 -13.82 11.90
C HIS A 207 -1.77 -13.86 11.51
N LEU A 208 -1.15 -12.71 11.25
CA LEU A 208 0.29 -12.61 10.98
C LEU A 208 1.10 -12.91 12.24
N ARG A 209 1.98 -13.92 12.19
CA ARG A 209 2.82 -14.34 13.32
C ARG A 209 4.30 -14.37 12.94
N GLY A 210 5.19 -14.14 13.91
CA GLY A 210 6.63 -14.19 13.70
C GLY A 210 7.18 -13.05 12.84
N PHE A 211 6.47 -11.92 12.79
CA PHE A 211 6.84 -10.75 12.01
C PHE A 211 7.13 -9.55 12.93
N LYS A 212 8.25 -8.86 12.71
CA LYS A 212 8.61 -7.64 13.46
C LYS A 212 7.61 -6.53 13.15
N GLY A 213 7.14 -5.81 14.15
CA GLY A 213 6.13 -4.76 13.97
C GLY A 213 4.68 -5.26 13.90
N SER A 214 4.43 -6.56 14.00
CA SER A 214 3.06 -7.14 14.02
C SER A 214 2.17 -6.55 15.12
N ALA A 215 2.71 -6.30 16.32
CA ALA A 215 1.96 -5.68 17.42
C ALA A 215 1.56 -4.22 17.11
N ALA A 216 2.47 -3.45 16.51
CA ALA A 216 2.20 -2.07 16.09
C ALA A 216 1.16 -2.04 14.95
N ALA A 217 1.34 -2.89 13.94
CA ALA A 217 0.38 -3.06 12.83
C ALA A 217 -1.01 -3.44 13.35
N LYS A 218 -1.11 -4.46 14.21
CA LYS A 218 -2.38 -4.88 14.82
C LYS A 218 -3.04 -3.75 15.62
N THR A 219 -2.24 -2.94 16.32
CA THR A 219 -2.76 -1.81 17.08
C THR A 219 -3.30 -0.72 16.16
N ALA A 220 -2.50 -0.29 15.18
CA ALA A 220 -2.85 0.76 14.23
C ALA A 220 -4.07 0.40 13.38
N ALA A 221 -4.15 -0.86 12.89
CA ALA A 221 -5.26 -1.32 12.06
C ALA A 221 -6.65 -1.13 12.70
N ARG A 222 -6.75 -1.12 14.04
CA ARG A 222 -8.02 -0.92 14.76
C ARG A 222 -8.56 0.51 14.68
N TYR A 223 -7.72 1.48 14.30
CA TYR A 223 -8.08 2.90 14.23
C TYR A 223 -8.17 3.41 12.79
N VAL A 224 -7.99 2.53 11.80
CA VAL A 224 -8.14 2.88 10.39
C VAL A 224 -9.61 2.87 10.02
N LEU A 225 -10.08 3.95 9.39
CA LEU A 225 -11.42 4.02 8.81
C LEU A 225 -11.35 3.90 7.29
N ALA A 226 -12.44 3.42 6.69
CA ALA A 226 -12.59 3.40 5.24
C ALA A 226 -13.02 4.80 4.74
N LYS A 227 -13.04 4.96 3.42
CA LYS A 227 -13.67 6.10 2.72
C LYS A 227 -13.07 7.48 2.98
N SER A 228 -11.85 7.60 3.52
CA SER A 228 -11.13 8.89 3.42
C SER A 228 -10.87 9.22 1.95
N ALA A 229 -11.21 10.42 1.50
CA ALA A 229 -11.08 10.87 0.11
C ALA A 229 -9.94 11.87 -0.11
N SER A 230 -9.16 12.19 0.92
CA SER A 230 -7.98 13.04 0.80
C SER A 230 -6.99 12.86 1.97
N PRO A 231 -5.71 13.26 1.81
CA PRO A 231 -4.76 13.31 2.93
C PRO A 231 -5.22 14.24 4.08
N ALA A 232 -5.95 15.31 3.75
CA ALA A 232 -6.50 16.24 4.73
C ALA A 232 -7.59 15.56 5.58
N GLU A 233 -8.52 14.85 4.95
CA GLU A 233 -9.53 14.05 5.64
C GLU A 233 -8.92 12.93 6.48
N THR A 234 -7.88 12.26 5.98
CA THR A 234 -7.12 11.27 6.75
C THR A 234 -6.57 11.88 8.04
N SER A 235 -5.96 13.06 7.93
CA SER A 235 -5.39 13.77 9.09
C SER A 235 -6.48 14.16 10.08
N LEU A 236 -7.60 14.72 9.60
CA LEU A 236 -8.76 15.06 10.42
C LEU A 236 -9.33 13.83 11.15
N ALA A 237 -9.51 12.73 10.41
CA ALA A 237 -10.05 11.49 10.96
C ALA A 237 -9.12 10.87 12.01
N ILE A 238 -7.81 10.85 11.78
CA ILE A 238 -6.83 10.37 12.75
C ILE A 238 -6.87 11.23 14.01
N ILE A 239 -6.83 12.56 13.89
CA ILE A 239 -6.88 13.47 15.03
C ILE A 239 -8.17 13.25 15.83
N ALA A 240 -9.32 13.13 15.16
CA ALA A 240 -10.60 12.95 15.85
C ALA A 240 -10.70 11.58 16.55
N THR A 241 -10.22 10.50 15.91
CA THR A 241 -10.58 9.12 16.31
C THR A 241 -9.45 8.33 16.98
N ALA A 242 -8.19 8.67 16.71
CA ALA A 242 -7.07 7.98 17.34
C ALA A 242 -7.08 8.22 18.87
N PRO A 243 -6.54 7.28 19.66
CA PRO A 243 -6.46 7.44 21.11
C PRO A 243 -5.64 8.66 21.55
N ARG A 244 -5.97 9.21 22.73
CA ARG A 244 -5.27 10.36 23.33
C ARG A 244 -3.79 10.13 23.58
N ASN A 245 -3.40 8.91 23.97
CA ASN A 245 -1.99 8.54 24.14
C ASN A 245 -1.19 8.48 22.82
N TYR A 246 -1.89 8.56 21.68
CA TYR A 246 -1.29 8.69 20.35
C TYR A 246 -1.57 10.05 19.70
N GLY A 247 -2.06 11.03 20.47
CA GLY A 247 -2.26 12.42 20.00
C GLY A 247 -3.63 12.72 19.40
N GLY A 248 -4.60 11.79 19.46
CA GLY A 248 -5.97 12.05 18.98
C GLY A 248 -6.98 12.37 20.11
N PHE A 249 -8.25 12.58 19.76
CA PHE A 249 -9.33 12.87 20.71
C PHE A 249 -10.05 11.62 21.23
N GLY A 250 -9.86 10.46 20.58
CA GLY A 250 -10.45 9.18 20.95
C GLY A 250 -11.95 9.07 20.69
N MET A 251 -12.50 9.89 19.80
CA MET A 251 -13.91 9.85 19.43
C MET A 251 -14.21 8.55 18.67
N ARG A 252 -15.29 7.86 19.04
CA ARG A 252 -15.67 6.57 18.46
C ARG A 252 -16.87 6.71 17.52
N GLY A 253 -17.03 5.75 16.62
CA GLY A 253 -18.22 5.67 15.76
C GLY A 253 -18.21 6.57 14.52
N ALA A 254 -17.11 7.32 14.29
CA ALA A 254 -16.97 8.16 13.11
C ALA A 254 -17.05 7.32 11.83
N ARG A 255 -17.71 7.89 10.81
CA ARG A 255 -17.78 7.34 9.45
C ARG A 255 -17.42 8.43 8.46
N LEU A 256 -16.61 8.11 7.45
CA LEU A 256 -16.13 9.08 6.48
C LEU A 256 -16.93 9.01 5.18
N ASN A 257 -17.15 10.18 4.57
CA ASN A 257 -17.84 10.34 3.29
C ASN A 257 -19.13 9.53 3.19
N GLU A 258 -19.92 9.50 4.27
CA GLU A 258 -21.19 8.78 4.28
C GLU A 258 -22.33 9.66 3.77
N PRO A 259 -23.14 9.16 2.80
CA PRO A 259 -24.31 9.88 2.35
C PRO A 259 -25.40 9.87 3.43
N VAL A 260 -25.83 11.06 3.82
CA VAL A 260 -26.94 11.29 4.73
C VAL A 260 -28.18 11.66 3.91
N LYS A 261 -29.21 10.82 3.99
CA LYS A 261 -30.49 11.12 3.35
C LYS A 261 -31.17 12.29 4.05
N LEU A 262 -31.61 13.26 3.27
CA LEU A 262 -32.29 14.44 3.79
C LEU A 262 -33.78 14.18 4.03
N ARG A 263 -34.37 14.99 4.91
CA ARG A 263 -35.83 15.11 5.06
C ARG A 263 -36.37 16.11 4.04
N ARG A 264 -37.65 16.01 3.68
CA ARG A 264 -38.30 16.88 2.66
C ARG A 264 -38.09 18.37 2.89
N GLU A 265 -38.03 18.85 4.14
CA GLU A 265 -37.70 20.25 4.41
C GLU A 265 -36.27 20.60 3.98
N ALA A 266 -35.30 19.77 4.35
CA ALA A 266 -33.89 19.97 4.00
C ALA A 266 -33.62 19.75 2.50
N GLU A 267 -34.33 18.81 1.86
CA GLU A 267 -34.24 18.59 0.40
C GLU A 267 -34.61 19.85 -0.38
N ARG A 268 -35.65 20.58 0.07
CA ARG A 268 -36.06 21.85 -0.56
C ARG A 268 -35.02 22.95 -0.43
N ILE A 269 -34.22 22.94 0.63
CA ILE A 269 -33.17 23.94 0.88
C ILE A 269 -31.88 23.58 0.14
N ALA A 270 -31.48 22.30 0.21
CA ALA A 270 -30.25 21.81 -0.39
C ALA A 270 -30.37 21.57 -1.90
N HIS A 271 -31.60 21.51 -2.43
CA HIS A 271 -31.90 21.10 -3.81
C HIS A 271 -31.35 19.70 -4.16
N ASP A 272 -31.20 18.83 -3.16
CA ASP A 272 -30.72 17.46 -3.29
C ASP A 272 -31.44 16.55 -2.27
N SER A 273 -31.55 15.26 -2.57
CA SER A 273 -32.11 14.22 -1.69
C SER A 273 -31.12 13.70 -0.64
N SER A 274 -29.84 14.04 -0.78
CA SER A 274 -28.78 13.60 0.14
C SER A 274 -27.64 14.61 0.23
N LEU A 275 -26.89 14.56 1.34
CA LEU A 275 -25.60 15.24 1.50
C LEU A 275 -24.53 14.21 1.83
N VAL A 276 -23.27 14.54 1.52
CA VAL A 276 -22.12 13.74 1.96
C VAL A 276 -21.39 14.52 3.03
N CYS A 277 -21.18 13.89 4.19
CA CYS A 277 -20.39 14.48 5.25
C CYS A 277 -18.98 13.89 5.21
N ASP A 278 -17.95 14.75 5.23
CA ASP A 278 -16.54 14.33 5.32
C ASP A 278 -16.33 13.42 6.53
N VAL A 279 -16.92 13.79 7.68
CA VAL A 279 -16.96 12.99 8.90
C VAL A 279 -18.36 13.05 9.54
N LEU A 280 -18.94 11.88 9.79
CA LEU A 280 -20.25 11.69 10.42
C LEU A 280 -20.12 10.91 11.72
N TRP A 281 -20.74 11.40 12.80
CA TRP A 281 -21.00 10.64 14.02
C TRP A 281 -22.51 10.32 14.09
N PRO A 282 -22.92 9.10 13.74
CA PRO A 282 -24.33 8.69 13.70
C PRO A 282 -24.95 8.47 15.08
#